data_AF-A0A523WG14-F1
#
_entry.id   AF-A0A523WG14-F1
#
_cell.length_a   1.000
_cell.length_b   1.000
_cell.length_c   1.000
_cell.angle_alpha   90.00
_cell.angle_beta   90.00
_cell.angle_gamma   90.00
#
_symmetry.space_group_name_H-M   'P 1'
#
loop_
_entity.id
_entity.type
_entity.pdbx_description
1 polymer ?
#
loop_
_entity_poly.entity_id
_entity_poly.type
_entity_poly.pdbx_seq_one_letter_code
_entity_poly.pdbx_strand_id
1 'polypeptide(L)'
;MKKKLMDILACPMDKHYPLELYVFDEKEEITEGMIICPKCLRWYPIRDEIPEMLPDELRKEGEDLPFLRKWKEKIPEKILLEGKPFNLRNEMQNP
;
A
#
# COMPACT_ATOMS: atom_id res chain seq x y z
N MET A 1 3.63 -2.14 13.34
CA MET A 1 2.15 -2.17 13.19
C MET A 1 1.59 -3.49 13.72
N LYS A 2 0.65 -3.41 14.68
CA LYS A 2 -0.04 -4.59 15.24
C LYS A 2 -1.16 -5.09 14.33
N LYS A 3 -1.12 -6.38 13.95
CA LYS A 3 -2.12 -7.02 13.07
C LYS A 3 -3.58 -6.79 13.47
N LYS A 4 -3.89 -6.71 14.78
CA LYS A 4 -5.24 -6.40 15.31
C LYS A 4 -5.81 -5.06 14.84
N LEU A 5 -4.98 -4.13 14.41
CA LEU A 5 -5.44 -2.85 13.86
C LEU A 5 -6.27 -3.07 12.58
N MET A 6 -5.96 -4.11 11.79
CA MET A 6 -6.69 -4.44 10.57
C MET A 6 -8.18 -4.74 10.81
N ASP A 7 -8.55 -5.15 12.03
CA ASP A 7 -9.93 -5.47 12.39
C ASP A 7 -10.84 -4.22 12.41
N ILE A 8 -10.25 -3.02 12.52
CA ILE A 8 -10.99 -1.75 12.62
C ILE A 8 -10.70 -0.77 11.48
N LEU A 9 -9.67 -1.02 10.65
CA LEU A 9 -9.30 -0.11 9.58
C LEU A 9 -10.23 -0.28 8.36
N ALA A 10 -10.80 0.84 7.93
CA ALA A 10 -11.53 0.95 6.67
C ALA A 10 -10.80 1.93 5.73
N CYS A 11 -11.01 1.79 4.43
CA CYS A 11 -10.39 2.69 3.46
C CYS A 11 -10.84 4.14 3.72
N PRO A 12 -9.91 5.11 3.88
CA PRO A 12 -10.27 6.50 4.15
C PRO A 12 -11.12 7.12 3.04
N MET A 13 -11.02 6.61 1.80
CA MET A 13 -11.61 7.20 0.61
C MET A 13 -13.02 6.70 0.30
N ASP A 14 -13.31 5.41 0.50
CA ASP A 14 -14.61 4.82 0.14
C ASP A 14 -15.28 4.05 1.30
N LYS A 15 -14.67 4.10 2.49
CA LYS A 15 -15.10 3.44 3.73
C LYS A 15 -15.25 1.92 3.62
N HIS A 16 -14.63 1.29 2.61
CA HIS A 16 -14.68 -0.15 2.45
C HIS A 16 -13.91 -0.88 3.54
N TYR A 17 -14.47 -2.02 3.95
CA TYR A 17 -13.92 -3.00 4.87
C TYR A 17 -14.40 -4.39 4.40
N PRO A 18 -13.57 -5.46 4.48
CA PRO A 18 -12.20 -5.47 5.02
C PRO A 18 -11.14 -4.92 4.04
N LEU A 19 -9.98 -4.55 4.58
CA LEU A 19 -8.77 -4.22 3.81
C LEU A 19 -7.83 -5.42 3.76
N GLU A 20 -7.03 -5.50 2.71
CA GLU A 20 -6.01 -6.55 2.53
C GLU A 20 -4.66 -6.05 3.07
N LEU A 21 -3.90 -6.93 3.73
CA LEU A 21 -2.58 -6.62 4.27
C LEU A 21 -1.51 -7.49 3.63
N TYR A 22 -0.48 -6.85 3.10
CA TYR A 22 0.72 -7.49 2.56
C TYR A 22 1.91 -7.12 3.44
N VAL A 23 2.53 -8.12 4.04
CA VAL A 23 3.69 -7.93 4.93
C VAL A 23 4.97 -8.08 4.12
N PHE A 24 5.83 -7.06 4.16
CA PHE A 24 7.09 -7.07 3.44
C PHE A 24 8.30 -7.33 4.36
N ASP A 25 8.24 -6.82 5.58
CA ASP A 25 9.18 -7.08 6.65
C ASP A 25 8.44 -7.13 8.00
N GLU A 26 8.83 -8.07 8.86
CA GLU A 26 8.21 -8.29 10.17
C GLU A 26 9.28 -8.77 11.17
N LYS A 27 9.24 -8.20 12.38
CA LYS A 27 10.00 -8.67 13.54
C LYS A 27 9.02 -9.11 14.62
N GLU A 28 8.85 -8.30 15.67
CA GLU A 28 7.75 -8.45 16.63
C GLU A 28 6.47 -7.81 16.13
N GLU A 29 6.62 -6.72 15.37
CA GLU A 29 5.55 -6.07 14.63
C GLU A 29 5.89 -5.98 13.14
N ILE A 30 4.88 -5.66 12.32
CA ILE A 30 5.07 -5.37 10.90
C ILE A 30 5.83 -4.04 10.80
N THR A 31 7.08 -4.10 10.33
CA THR A 31 7.97 -2.95 10.13
C THR A 31 7.70 -2.29 8.79
N GLU A 32 7.55 -3.10 7.73
CA GLU A 32 7.19 -2.64 6.39
C GLU A 32 6.12 -3.53 5.75
N GLY A 33 5.21 -2.90 5.01
CA GLY A 33 4.09 -3.60 4.40
C GLY A 33 3.19 -2.67 3.60
N MET A 34 2.07 -3.20 3.13
CA MET A 34 1.11 -2.46 2.34
C MET A 34 -0.31 -2.88 2.70
N ILE A 35 -1.17 -1.90 2.91
CA ILE A 35 -2.61 -2.09 3.10
C ILE A 35 -3.29 -1.75 1.78
N ILE A 36 -4.12 -2.64 1.25
CA ILE A 36 -4.83 -2.45 -0.03
C ILE A 36 -6.33 -2.45 0.20
N CYS A 37 -7.02 -1.50 -0.43
CA CYS A 37 -8.46 -1.53 -0.55
C CYS A 37 -8.86 -2.33 -1.80
N PRO A 38 -9.48 -3.51 -1.68
CA PRO A 38 -9.86 -4.33 -2.84
C PRO A 38 -10.95 -3.67 -3.70
N LYS A 39 -11.70 -2.71 -3.15
CA LYS A 39 -12.77 -1.99 -3.85
C LYS A 39 -12.27 -0.88 -4.76
N CYS A 40 -11.42 0.02 -4.27
CA CYS A 40 -10.95 1.18 -5.05
C CYS A 40 -9.50 1.10 -5.54
N LEU A 41 -8.78 0.01 -5.19
CA LEU A 41 -7.38 -0.25 -5.54
C LEU A 41 -6.37 0.79 -5.00
N ARG A 42 -6.76 1.51 -3.94
CA ARG A 42 -5.81 2.34 -3.19
C ARG A 42 -4.96 1.46 -2.30
N TRP A 43 -3.68 1.76 -2.29
CA TRP A 43 -2.71 1.12 -1.40
C TRP A 43 -2.18 2.14 -0.40
N TYR A 44 -1.81 1.72 0.79
CA TYR A 44 -1.25 2.55 1.85
C TYR A 44 0.03 1.88 2.35
N PRO A 45 1.19 2.53 2.27
CA PRO A 45 2.43 1.95 2.77
C PRO A 45 2.40 1.88 4.29
N ILE A 46 3.05 0.85 4.83
CA ILE A 46 3.48 0.79 6.22
C ILE A 46 5.00 1.00 6.18
N ARG A 47 5.48 2.06 6.83
CA ARG A 47 6.91 2.37 6.98
C ARG A 47 7.22 2.60 8.45
N ASP A 48 8.34 2.06 8.91
CA ASP A 48 8.75 2.19 10.31
C ASP A 48 7.60 1.88 11.28
N GLU A 49 6.86 0.80 11.00
CA GLU A 49 5.72 0.33 11.78
C GLU A 49 4.45 1.21 11.74
N ILE A 50 4.45 2.31 10.98
CA ILE A 50 3.37 3.31 10.88
C ILE A 50 2.59 3.12 9.55
N PRO A 51 1.27 2.86 9.59
CA PRO A 51 0.44 2.84 8.39
C PRO A 51 0.11 4.28 7.92
N GLU A 52 0.55 4.64 6.72
CA GLU A 52 0.33 5.96 6.12
C GLU A 52 -0.99 6.02 5.34
N MET A 53 -2.11 6.14 6.06
CA MET A 53 -3.46 6.19 5.46
C MET A 53 -3.87 7.60 5.03
N LEU A 54 -3.04 8.25 4.21
CA LEU A 54 -3.28 9.60 3.72
C LEU A 54 -4.25 9.61 2.51
N PRO A 55 -5.08 10.65 2.38
CA PRO A 55 -5.80 10.97 1.15
C PRO A 55 -4.85 11.18 -0.04
N ASP A 56 -5.35 10.95 -1.26
CA ASP A 56 -4.54 10.98 -2.49
C ASP A 56 -3.83 12.34 -2.69
N GLU A 57 -4.48 13.44 -2.34
CA GLU A 57 -3.97 14.81 -2.47
C GLU A 57 -2.80 15.15 -1.54
N LEU A 58 -2.61 14.37 -0.46
CA LEU A 58 -1.49 14.52 0.46
C LEU A 58 -0.33 13.58 0.13
N ARG A 59 -0.50 12.69 -0.85
CA ARG A 59 0.52 11.73 -1.26
C ARG A 59 1.42 12.30 -2.34
N LYS A 60 2.71 12.00 -2.25
CA LYS A 60 3.73 12.50 -3.17
C LYS A 60 4.38 11.37 -3.94
N GLU A 61 4.36 11.49 -5.26
CA GLU A 61 4.94 10.52 -6.18
C GLU A 61 6.44 10.24 -5.88
N GLY A 62 7.19 11.28 -5.53
CA GLY A 62 8.60 11.18 -5.17
C GLY A 62 8.90 10.37 -3.89
N GLU A 63 7.92 10.21 -3.00
CA GLU A 63 8.04 9.40 -1.79
C GLU A 63 7.47 7.98 -2.00
N ASP A 64 6.42 7.86 -2.80
CA ASP A 64 5.66 6.62 -3.01
C ASP A 64 6.25 5.69 -4.08
N LEU A 65 6.70 6.22 -5.21
CA LEU A 65 7.29 5.39 -6.26
C LEU A 65 8.56 4.65 -5.78
N PRO A 66 9.48 5.27 -5.01
CA PRO A 66 10.60 4.52 -4.43
C PRO A 66 10.16 3.33 -3.57
N PHE A 67 9.06 3.47 -2.82
CA PHE A 67 8.50 2.38 -2.02
C PHE A 67 7.95 1.24 -2.89
N LEU A 68 7.17 1.57 -3.93
CA LEU A 68 6.69 0.58 -4.89
C LEU A 68 7.84 -0.16 -5.57
N ARG A 69 8.90 0.55 -5.96
CA ARG A 69 10.08 -0.06 -6.59
C ARG A 69 10.84 -0.98 -5.63
N LYS A 70 11.04 -0.54 -4.38
CA LYS A 70 11.69 -1.34 -3.33
C LYS A 70 11.00 -2.69 -3.12
N TRP A 71 9.67 -2.70 -3.12
CA TRP A 71 8.88 -3.89 -2.80
C TRP A 71 8.16 -4.52 -4.00
N LYS A 72 8.57 -4.17 -5.23
CA LYS A 72 7.91 -4.58 -6.48
C LYS A 72 7.62 -6.09 -6.54
N GLU A 73 8.57 -6.92 -6.09
CA GLU A 73 8.43 -8.38 -6.13
C GLU A 73 7.40 -8.96 -5.15
N LYS A 74 7.04 -8.21 -4.09
CA LYS A 74 6.08 -8.63 -3.06
C LYS A 74 4.69 -7.99 -3.22
N ILE A 75 4.56 -6.99 -4.08
CA ILE A 75 3.31 -6.27 -4.33
C ILE A 75 2.52 -7.01 -5.43
N PRO A 76 1.20 -7.20 -5.29
CA PRO A 76 0.38 -7.76 -6.36
C PRO A 76 0.52 -6.99 -7.67
N GLU A 77 0.70 -7.70 -8.78
CA GLU A 77 0.87 -7.09 -10.12
C GLU A 77 -0.25 -6.11 -10.46
N LYS A 78 -1.50 -6.43 -10.09
CA LYS A 78 -2.65 -5.52 -10.26
C LYS A 78 -2.42 -4.16 -9.60
N ILE A 79 -1.80 -4.10 -8.43
CA ILE A 79 -1.52 -2.84 -7.74
C ILE A 79 -0.34 -2.11 -8.38
N LEU A 80 0.65 -2.84 -8.88
CA LEU A 80 1.74 -2.23 -9.65
C LEU A 80 1.27 -1.61 -10.97
N LEU A 81 0.17 -2.10 -11.57
CA LEU A 81 -0.35 -1.60 -12.85
C LEU A 81 -1.52 -0.62 -12.70
N GLU A 82 -2.37 -0.79 -11.68
CA GLU A 82 -3.64 -0.06 -11.55
C GLU A 82 -3.80 0.64 -10.18
N GLY A 83 -2.82 0.48 -9.29
CA GLY A 83 -2.84 1.04 -7.95
C GLY A 83 -3.00 2.55 -7.94
N LYS A 84 -3.71 3.05 -6.92
CA LYS A 84 -3.94 4.47 -6.68
C LYS A 84 -3.26 4.94 -5.39
N PRO A 85 -2.81 6.20 -5.32
CA PRO A 85 -2.86 7.20 -6.39
C PRO A 85 -1.75 7.02 -7.44
N PHE A 86 -0.68 6.29 -7.11
CA PHE A 86 0.45 6.04 -8.00
C PHE A 86 0.63 4.53 -8.25
N ASN A 87 1.21 4.21 -9.41
CA ASN A 87 1.54 2.84 -9.82
C ASN A 87 2.79 2.85 -10.73
N LEU A 88 3.31 1.67 -11.06
CA LEU A 88 4.48 1.47 -11.90
C LEU A 88 4.13 1.06 -13.34
N ARG A 89 2.90 1.30 -13.81
CA ARG A 89 2.43 0.86 -15.13
C ARG A 89 3.36 1.29 -16.26
N ASN A 90 3.90 2.50 -16.22
CA ASN A 90 4.81 3.02 -17.25
C ASN A 90 6.17 2.32 -17.24
N GLU A 91 6.63 1.83 -16.08
CA GLU A 91 7.89 1.10 -15.93
C GLU A 91 7.74 -0.40 -16.25
N MET A 92 6.53 -0.96 -16.10
CA MET A 92 6.27 -2.38 -16.34
C MET A 92 5.98 -2.73 -17.81
N GLN A 93 5.65 -1.74 -18.64
CA GLN A 93 5.36 -1.95 -20.07
C GLN A 93 6.61 -1.94 -20.97
N ASN A 94 7.78 -1.57 -20.43
CA ASN A 94 9.06 -1.59 -21.14
C ASN A 94 10.06 -2.48 -20.38
N PRO A 95 10.01 -3.81 -20.57
CA PRO A 95 10.97 -4.75 -19.99
C PRO A 95 12.39 -4.59 -20.53
#